data_AF-A0A7V9FWJ0-F1
#
_entry.id   AF-A0A7V9FWJ0-F1
#
_cell.length_a   1.000
_cell.length_b   1.000
_cell.length_c   1.000
_cell.angle_alpha   90.00
_cell.angle_beta   90.00
_cell.angle_gamma   90.00
#
_symmetry.space_group_name_H-M   'P 1'
#
loop_
_entity.id
_entity.type
_entity.pdbx_description
1 polymer ?
#
loop_
_entity_poly.entity_id
_entity_poly.type
_entity_poly.pdbx_seq_one_letter_code
_entity_poly.pdbx_strand_id
1 'polypeptide(L)'
;MNTGVDRGVGQWVPTMVEAGLRRCTEVRRLVSVQEPKTHSEQAVRAERLVALWEREARWWLVLQRWTYSRADVPLVYGRALVQAGTEANRYVEFYRDIAADWRRMAAGEPVCGVVGCGCGGVCGVPA
;
A
#
# COMPACT_ATOMS: atom_id res chain seq x y z
N MET A 1 2.94 -0.08 -41.74
CA MET A 1 4.05 0.47 -40.93
C MET A 1 3.53 1.72 -40.22
N ASN A 2 3.16 1.63 -38.95
CA ASN A 2 2.66 2.76 -38.14
C ASN A 2 3.23 2.64 -36.72
N THR A 3 4.52 2.97 -36.54
CA THR A 3 5.24 2.83 -35.26
C THR A 3 5.73 4.18 -34.70
N GLY A 4 5.20 5.30 -35.21
CA GLY A 4 5.66 6.65 -34.86
C GLY A 4 4.94 7.27 -33.66
N VAL A 5 3.65 6.97 -33.47
CA VAL A 5 2.79 7.69 -32.50
C VAL A 5 2.87 7.09 -31.09
N ASP A 6 3.11 5.78 -30.95
CA ASP A 6 3.22 5.11 -29.63
C ASP A 6 4.48 5.48 -28.83
N ARG A 7 5.51 6.05 -29.48
CA ARG A 7 6.77 6.38 -28.81
C ARG A 7 6.64 7.58 -27.86
N GLY A 8 5.75 8.53 -28.15
CA GLY A 8 5.54 9.72 -27.31
C GLY A 8 4.70 9.43 -26.06
N VAL A 9 3.71 8.53 -26.17
CA VAL A 9 2.84 8.17 -25.04
C VAL A 9 3.53 7.16 -24.11
N GLY A 10 4.41 6.31 -24.63
CA GLY A 10 5.15 5.33 -23.83
C GLY A 10 6.21 5.94 -22.91
N GLN A 11 6.83 7.06 -23.26
CA GLN A 11 7.98 7.60 -22.51
C GLN A 11 7.61 8.32 -21.21
N TRP A 12 6.38 8.81 -21.06
CA TRP A 12 5.98 9.54 -19.84
C TRP A 12 5.54 8.61 -18.70
N VAL A 13 5.24 7.33 -18.98
CA VAL A 13 4.71 6.41 -17.97
C VAL A 13 5.67 6.24 -16.78
N PRO A 14 6.98 6.00 -16.96
CA PRO A 14 7.92 5.96 -15.85
C PRO A 14 7.92 7.25 -15.03
N THR A 15 7.97 8.42 -15.68
CA THR A 15 7.96 9.74 -15.02
C THR A 15 6.66 9.97 -14.23
N MET A 16 5.51 9.59 -14.78
CA MET A 16 4.23 9.72 -14.09
C MET A 16 4.16 8.79 -12.88
N VAL A 17 4.60 7.53 -13.03
CA VAL A 17 4.64 6.56 -11.94
C VAL A 17 5.56 7.06 -10.83
N GLU A 18 6.77 7.51 -11.16
CA GLU A 18 7.71 8.09 -10.20
C GLU A 18 7.08 9.26 -9.43
N ALA A 19 6.46 10.21 -10.13
CA ALA A 19 5.78 11.33 -9.50
C ALA A 19 4.61 10.88 -8.61
N GLY A 20 3.90 9.81 -8.99
CA GLY A 20 2.83 9.19 -8.22
C GLY A 20 3.32 8.53 -6.94
N LEU A 21 4.38 7.73 -7.04
CA LEU A 21 5.05 7.07 -5.92
C LEU A 21 5.64 8.09 -4.95
N ARG A 22 6.35 9.11 -5.45
CA ARG A 22 6.90 10.18 -4.61
C ARG A 22 5.83 10.87 -3.77
N ARG A 23 4.67 11.14 -4.36
CA ARG A 23 3.52 11.72 -3.64
C ARG A 23 2.98 10.75 -2.58
N CYS A 24 2.88 9.46 -2.88
CA CYS A 24 2.44 8.45 -1.90
C CYS A 24 3.43 8.37 -0.73
N THR A 25 4.74 8.30 -1.01
CA THR A 25 5.80 8.26 0.01
C THR A 25 5.78 9.48 0.91
N GLU A 26 5.64 10.67 0.35
CA GLU A 26 5.61 11.91 1.14
C GLU A 26 4.40 11.96 2.07
N VAL A 27 3.19 11.71 1.54
CA VAL A 27 1.98 11.71 2.36
C VAL A 27 2.02 10.58 3.39
N ARG A 28 2.53 9.40 3.02
CA ARG A 28 2.73 8.28 3.95
C ARG A 28 3.67 8.63 5.08
N ARG A 29 4.78 9.32 4.80
CA ARG A 29 5.69 9.83 5.83
C ARG A 29 4.97 10.77 6.80
N LEU A 30 4.20 11.72 6.28
CA LEU A 30 3.43 12.67 7.10
C LEU A 30 2.37 11.98 7.97
N VAL A 31 1.65 10.99 7.43
CA VAL A 31 0.67 10.21 8.20
C VAL A 31 1.35 9.32 9.24
N SER A 32 2.53 8.77 8.93
CA SER A 32 3.28 7.90 9.84
C SER A 32 3.88 8.62 11.05
N VAL A 33 4.11 9.94 10.98
CA VAL A 33 4.60 10.73 12.12
C VAL A 33 3.48 11.34 12.96
N GLN A 34 2.21 11.14 12.58
CA GLN A 34 1.09 11.57 13.41
C GLN A 34 1.09 10.76 14.71
N GLU A 35 0.77 11.43 15.82
CA GLU A 35 0.62 10.83 17.15
C GLU A 35 -0.85 10.86 17.58
N PRO A 36 -1.66 9.88 17.17
CA PRO A 36 -3.02 9.71 17.67
C PRO A 36 -3.06 9.58 19.19
N LYS A 37 -4.03 10.24 19.81
CA LYS A 37 -4.26 10.22 21.26
C LYS A 37 -5.40 9.29 21.66
N THR A 38 -6.20 8.84 20.70
CA THR A 38 -7.34 7.96 20.94
C THR A 38 -7.33 6.73 20.03
N HIS A 39 -8.01 5.66 20.43
CA HIS A 39 -8.17 4.46 19.60
C HIS A 39 -8.86 4.78 18.26
N SER A 40 -9.87 5.66 18.27
CA SER A 40 -10.53 6.11 17.04
C SER A 40 -9.58 6.85 16.10
N GLU A 41 -8.71 7.71 16.63
CA GLU A 41 -7.69 8.39 15.81
C GLU A 41 -6.64 7.40 15.27
N GLN A 42 -6.28 6.37 16.03
CA GLN A 42 -5.39 5.29 15.55
C GLN A 42 -6.03 4.53 14.40
N ALA A 43 -7.32 4.19 14.49
CA ALA A 43 -8.06 3.53 13.41
C ALA A 43 -8.06 4.40 12.13
N VAL A 44 -8.38 5.69 12.25
CA VAL A 44 -8.38 6.63 11.12
C VAL A 44 -6.99 6.74 10.49
N ARG A 45 -5.93 6.81 11.31
CA ARG A 45 -4.55 6.82 10.81
C ARG A 45 -4.22 5.55 10.04
N ALA A 46 -4.56 4.38 10.57
CA ALA A 46 -4.32 3.10 9.90
C ALA A 46 -5.08 3.00 8.57
N GLU A 47 -6.34 3.43 8.52
CA GLU A 47 -7.14 3.49 7.28
C GLU A 47 -6.51 4.40 6.21
N ARG A 48 -5.97 5.56 6.63
CA ARG A 48 -5.23 6.44 5.72
C ARG A 48 -4.00 5.75 5.15
N LEU A 49 -3.29 4.98 5.97
CA LEU A 49 -2.13 4.20 5.53
C LEU A 49 -2.53 3.09 4.56
N VAL A 50 -3.64 2.37 4.80
CA VAL A 50 -4.22 1.41 3.85
C VAL A 50 -4.44 2.06 2.49
N ALA A 51 -5.15 3.19 2.44
CA ALA A 51 -5.45 3.87 1.18
C ALA A 51 -4.19 4.32 0.41
N LEU A 52 -3.14 4.73 1.13
CA LEU A 52 -1.86 5.12 0.52
C LEU A 52 -1.12 3.91 -0.06
N TRP A 53 -1.06 2.80 0.66
CA TRP A 53 -0.42 1.58 0.19
C TRP A 53 -1.17 0.95 -0.99
N GLU A 54 -2.51 0.98 -0.99
CA GLU A 54 -3.31 0.56 -2.16
C GLU A 54 -3.02 1.42 -3.38
N ARG A 55 -2.83 2.74 -3.19
CA ARG A 55 -2.48 3.64 -4.28
C ARG A 55 -1.07 3.36 -4.79
N GLU A 56 -0.13 3.09 -3.92
CA GLU A 56 1.24 2.70 -4.26
C GLU A 56 1.28 1.38 -5.05
N ALA A 57 0.54 0.36 -4.61
CA ALA A 57 0.39 -0.91 -5.32
C ALA A 57 -0.16 -0.73 -6.75
N ARG A 58 -1.13 0.17 -6.92
CA ARG A 58 -1.67 0.53 -8.25
C ARG A 58 -0.62 1.18 -9.15
N TRP A 59 0.23 2.06 -8.62
CA TRP A 59 1.33 2.65 -9.39
C TRP A 59 2.35 1.62 -9.83
N TRP A 60 2.72 0.69 -8.96
CA TRP A 60 3.60 -0.42 -9.31
C TRP A 60 3.01 -1.31 -10.41
N LEU A 61 1.71 -1.60 -10.35
CA LEU A 61 1.01 -2.35 -11.39
C LEU A 61 1.03 -1.64 -12.76
N VAL A 62 0.87 -0.31 -12.78
CA VAL A 62 0.95 0.48 -14.02
C VAL A 62 2.36 0.35 -14.64
N LEU A 63 3.41 0.54 -13.85
CA LEU A 63 4.78 0.43 -14.34
C LEU A 63 5.13 -1.00 -14.75
N GLN A 64 4.65 -1.99 -14.01
CA GLN A 64 4.80 -3.40 -14.34
C GLN A 64 4.21 -3.71 -15.73
N ARG A 65 2.96 -3.31 -15.98
CA ARG A 65 2.29 -3.51 -17.29
C ARG A 65 3.05 -2.83 -18.41
N TRP A 66 3.51 -1.59 -18.18
CA TRP A 66 4.33 -0.87 -19.13
C TRP A 66 5.65 -1.61 -19.41
N THR A 67 6.37 -2.02 -18.37
CA THR A 67 7.65 -2.75 -18.51
C THR A 67 7.49 -4.05 -19.31
N TYR A 68 6.45 -4.85 -19.07
CA TYR A 68 6.21 -6.07 -19.85
C TYR A 68 5.76 -5.83 -21.29
N SER A 69 5.26 -4.63 -21.61
CA SER A 69 4.94 -4.25 -23.01
C SER A 69 6.16 -3.78 -23.81
N ARG A 70 7.30 -3.57 -23.15
CA ARG A 70 8.52 -3.03 -23.75
C ARG A 70 9.53 -4.14 -24.04
N ALA A 71 9.81 -4.37 -25.32
CA ALA A 71 10.81 -5.35 -25.75
C ALA A 71 12.26 -4.95 -25.42
N ASP A 72 12.49 -3.65 -25.18
CA ASP A 72 13.80 -3.06 -24.87
C ASP A 72 14.12 -2.99 -23.37
N VAL A 73 13.19 -3.41 -22.49
CA VAL A 73 13.39 -3.40 -21.04
C VAL A 73 13.63 -4.83 -20.54
N PRO A 74 14.75 -5.10 -19.85
CA PRO A 74 15.02 -6.41 -19.27
C PRO A 74 13.93 -6.89 -18.29
N LEU A 75 13.51 -8.15 -18.43
CA LEU A 75 12.45 -8.76 -17.63
C LEU A 75 12.71 -8.75 -16.11
N VAL A 76 13.97 -8.65 -15.68
CA VAL A 76 14.33 -8.53 -14.26
C VAL A 76 13.71 -7.31 -13.61
N TYR A 77 13.55 -6.20 -14.34
CA TYR A 77 12.87 -5.01 -13.83
C TYR A 77 11.38 -5.25 -13.63
N GLY A 78 10.72 -5.98 -14.55
CA GLY A 78 9.32 -6.41 -14.37
C GLY A 78 9.12 -7.25 -13.11
N ARG A 79 10.05 -8.17 -12.82
CA ARG A 79 10.03 -8.99 -11.58
C ARG A 79 10.21 -8.15 -10.32
N ALA A 80 11.12 -7.19 -10.33
CA ALA A 80 11.31 -6.26 -9.21
C ALA A 80 10.03 -5.46 -8.92
N LEU A 81 9.30 -5.04 -9.96
CA LEU A 81 8.02 -4.33 -9.81
C LEU A 81 6.92 -5.22 -9.23
N VAL A 82 6.87 -6.51 -9.59
CA VAL A 82 5.97 -7.49 -8.95
C VAL A 82 6.26 -7.60 -7.46
N GLN A 83 7.53 -7.65 -7.07
CA GLN A 83 7.91 -7.72 -5.66
C GLN A 83 7.51 -6.44 -4.91
N ALA A 84 7.77 -5.26 -5.47
CA ALA A 84 7.37 -3.99 -4.89
C ALA A 84 5.85 -3.87 -4.71
N GLY A 85 5.06 -4.27 -5.73
CA GLY A 85 3.60 -4.32 -5.63
C GLY A 85 3.10 -5.32 -4.59
N THR A 86 3.74 -6.48 -4.49
CA THR A 86 3.42 -7.50 -3.48
C THR A 86 3.70 -7.00 -2.07
N GLU A 87 4.82 -6.31 -1.86
CA GLU A 87 5.16 -5.71 -0.58
C GLU A 87 4.14 -4.63 -0.18
N ALA A 88 3.76 -3.74 -1.11
CA ALA A 88 2.71 -2.77 -0.86
C ALA A 88 1.38 -3.44 -0.43
N ASN A 89 0.98 -4.52 -1.11
CA ASN A 89 -0.22 -5.28 -0.74
C ASN A 89 -0.10 -5.94 0.65
N ARG A 90 1.08 -6.43 1.05
CA ARG A 90 1.28 -6.93 2.43
C ARG A 90 1.06 -5.85 3.46
N TYR A 91 1.53 -4.63 3.21
CA TYR A 91 1.27 -3.50 4.10
C TYR A 91 -0.21 -3.09 4.10
N VAL A 92 -0.93 -3.21 2.98
CA VAL A 92 -2.39 -3.00 2.95
C VAL A 92 -3.07 -3.93 3.95
N GLU A 93 -2.81 -5.24 3.89
CA GLU A 93 -3.44 -6.19 4.82
C GLU A 93 -3.01 -5.94 6.27
N PHE A 94 -1.72 -5.71 6.50
CA PHE A 94 -1.20 -5.36 7.84
C PHE A 94 -1.92 -4.16 8.46
N TYR A 95 -2.08 -3.07 7.71
CA TYR A 95 -2.76 -1.88 8.24
C TYR A 95 -4.29 -2.05 8.31
N ARG A 96 -4.90 -2.93 7.51
CA ARG A 96 -6.31 -3.29 7.65
C ARG A 96 -6.56 -4.02 8.96
N ASP A 97 -5.71 -4.98 9.31
CA ASP A 97 -5.80 -5.70 10.58
C ASP A 97 -5.61 -4.75 11.77
N ILE A 98 -4.61 -3.86 11.69
CA ILE A 98 -4.41 -2.81 12.70
C ILE A 98 -5.63 -1.89 12.81
N ALA A 99 -6.20 -1.44 11.69
CA ALA A 99 -7.37 -0.57 11.70
C ALA A 99 -8.58 -1.27 12.35
N ALA A 100 -8.79 -2.56 12.02
CA ALA A 100 -9.86 -3.35 12.60
C ALA A 100 -9.70 -3.46 14.13
N ASP A 101 -8.51 -3.80 14.63
CA ASP A 101 -8.24 -3.90 16.06
C ASP A 101 -8.45 -2.56 16.79
N TRP A 102 -8.00 -1.44 16.21
CA TRP A 102 -8.24 -0.11 16.81
C TRP A 102 -9.72 0.29 16.84
N ARG A 103 -10.51 -0.05 15.82
CA ARG A 103 -11.96 0.19 15.84
C ARG A 103 -12.64 -0.61 16.96
N ARG A 104 -12.22 -1.86 17.15
CA ARG A 104 -12.74 -2.73 18.21
C ARG A 104 -12.39 -2.21 19.60
N MET A 105 -11.14 -1.81 19.80
CA MET A 105 -10.73 -1.14 21.04
C MET A 105 -11.48 0.18 21.28
N ALA A 106 -11.81 0.95 20.24
CA ALA A 106 -12.62 2.15 20.37
C ALA A 106 -14.08 1.83 20.75
N ALA A 107 -14.60 0.68 20.33
CA ALA A 107 -15.92 0.18 20.69
C ALA A 107 -15.97 -0.54 22.06
N GLY A 108 -14.83 -0.68 22.76
CA GLY A 108 -14.74 -1.41 24.02
C GLY A 108 -14.76 -2.94 23.87
N GLU A 109 -14.53 -3.45 22.66
CA GLU A 109 -14.48 -4.88 22.39
C GLU A 109 -13.12 -5.50 22.77
N PRO A 110 -13.09 -6.77 23.17
CA PRO A 110 -11.84 -7.47 23.45
C PRO A 110 -11.01 -7.65 22.17
N VAL A 111 -9.72 -7.31 22.25
CA VAL A 111 -8.72 -7.56 21.20
C VAL A 111 -7.59 -8.42 21.74
N CYS A 112 -6.82 -9.04 20.84
CA CYS A 112 -5.59 -9.71 21.23
C CYS A 112 -4.62 -8.70 21.87
N GLY A 113 -3.77 -9.16 22.79
CA GLY A 113 -2.69 -8.33 23.35
C GLY A 113 -1.68 -7.82 22.32
N VAL A 114 -1.70 -8.38 21.10
CA VAL A 114 -0.91 -7.93 19.95
C VAL A 114 -1.85 -7.30 18.91
N VAL A 115 -1.78 -5.98 18.75
CA VAL A 115 -2.52 -5.24 17.72
C VAL A 115 -2.00 -5.60 16.33
N GLY A 116 -2.91 -5.85 15.39
CA GLY A 116 -2.57 -6.28 14.03
C GLY A 116 -2.25 -7.77 13.91
N CYS A 117 -2.58 -8.58 14.93
CA CYS A 117 -2.42 -10.03 14.88
C CYS A 117 -3.35 -10.70 13.86
N GLY A 118 -4.44 -10.03 13.47
CA GLY A 118 -5.42 -10.54 12.50
C GLY A 118 -6.33 -11.64 13.06
N CYS A 119 -6.15 -12.06 14.33
CA CYS A 119 -6.91 -13.16 14.93
C CYS A 119 -8.33 -12.75 15.37
N GLY A 120 -8.76 -11.50 15.19
CA GLY A 120 -10.09 -11.04 15.61
C GLY A 120 -10.32 -11.11 17.13
N GLY A 121 -9.26 -11.01 17.94
CA GLY A 121 -9.35 -11.08 19.41
C GLY A 121 -9.61 -12.49 19.98
N VAL A 122 -9.57 -13.53 19.14
CA VAL A 122 -9.86 -14.92 19.53
C VAL A 122 -8.70 -15.54 20.32
N CYS A 123 -7.50 -14.98 20.22
CA CYS A 123 -6.28 -15.53 20.79
C CYS A 123 -5.99 -15.09 22.25
N GLY A 124 -6.99 -14.61 23.01
CA GLY A 124 -6.79 -13.94 24.31
C GLY A 124 -7.78 -14.23 25.45
N VAL A 125 -8.61 -15.27 25.40
CA VAL A 125 -9.41 -15.67 26.58
C VAL A 125 -8.81 -16.93 27.20
N PRO A 126 -8.08 -16.87 28.32
CA PRO A 126 -7.93 -18.05 29.17
C PRO A 126 -9.30 -18.41 29.74
N ALA A 127 -9.64 -19.71 29.67
CA ALA A 127 -10.80 -20.29 30.34
C ALA A 127 -10.72 -20.14 31.87
#